data_AF-A0AAX3RRR9-F1
#
_entry.id   AF-A0AAX3RRR9-F1
#
_cell.length_a   1.000
_cell.length_b   1.000
_cell.length_c   1.000
_cell.angle_alpha   90.00
_cell.angle_beta   90.00
_cell.angle_gamma   90.00
#
_symmetry.space_group_name_H-M   'P 1'
#
loop_
_entity.id
_entity.type
_entity.pdbx_description
1 polymer ?
#
loop_
_entity_poly.entity_id
_entity_poly.type
_entity_poly.pdbx_seq_one_letter_code
_entity_poly.pdbx_strand_id
1 'polypeptide(L)' 'MQMDIKRKLKRQAKKQAISKGLKIIVTLAITYGPGGIIGKILKIVGSKWVIGYFTKRMVK' A
#
# COMPACT_ATOMS: atom_id res chain seq x y z
N MET A 1 28.55 -9.16 -14.91
CA MET A 1 28.45 -8.80 -13.47
C MET A 1 27.88 -7.40 -13.21
N GLN A 2 28.14 -6.37 -14.04
CA GLN A 2 27.63 -4.99 -13.81
C GLN A 2 26.12 -4.75 -14.06
N MET A 3 25.48 -5.52 -14.95
CA MET A 3 24.06 -5.31 -15.30
C MET A 3 23.09 -5.60 -14.13
N ASP A 4 23.46 -6.51 -13.22
CA ASP A 4 22.60 -6.91 -12.10
C ASP A 4 22.53 -5.83 -11.02
N ILE A 5 23.64 -5.12 -10.79
CA ILE A 5 23.76 -4.03 -9.82
C ILE A 5 22.87 -2.85 -10.23
N LYS A 6 22.88 -2.45 -11.52
CA LYS A 6 21.97 -1.40 -12.03
C LYS A 6 20.50 -1.79 -11.89
N ARG A 7 20.15 -3.06 -12.14
CA ARG A 7 18.76 -3.56 -11.96
C ARG A 7 18.34 -3.56 -10.49
N LYS A 8 19.22 -3.96 -9.57
CA LYS A 8 18.96 -3.90 -8.12
C LYS A 8 18.78 -2.46 -7.62
N LEU A 9 19.66 -1.54 -8.01
CA LEU A 9 19.55 -0.11 -7.69
C LEU A 9 18.25 0.49 -8.23
N LYS A 10 17.88 0.20 -9.48
CA LYS A 10 16.63 0.68 -10.07
C LYS A 10 15.40 0.14 -9.33
N ARG A 11 15.44 -1.11 -8.88
CA ARG A 11 14.38 -1.70 -8.03
C ARG A 11 14.31 -1.04 -6.64
N GLN A 12 15.43 -0.76 -6.02
CA GLN A 12 15.48 -0.08 -4.71
C GLN A 12 15.00 1.37 -4.81
N ALA A 13 15.43 2.10 -5.85
CA ALA A 13 14.94 3.44 -6.13
C ALA A 13 13.44 3.45 -6.40
N LYS A 14 12.90 2.49 -7.19
CA LYS A 14 11.46 2.32 -7.36
C LYS A 14 10.76 2.05 -6.03
N LYS A 15 11.28 1.15 -5.19
CA LYS A 15 10.71 0.87 -3.86
C LYS A 15 10.72 2.11 -2.97
N GLN A 16 11.78 2.90 -2.97
CA GLN A 16 11.85 4.14 -2.21
C GLN A 16 10.89 5.20 -2.74
N ALA A 17 10.79 5.36 -4.06
CA ALA A 17 9.86 6.30 -4.69
C ALA A 17 8.41 5.92 -4.39
N ILE A 18 8.06 4.63 -4.49
CA ILE A 18 6.75 4.11 -4.10
C ILE A 18 6.51 4.34 -2.61
N SER A 19 7.48 4.05 -1.75
CA SER A 19 7.35 4.23 -0.30
C SER A 19 7.18 5.70 0.10
N LYS A 20 7.96 6.61 -0.50
CA LYS A 20 7.82 8.06 -0.28
C LYS A 20 6.50 8.59 -0.84
N GLY A 21 6.14 8.21 -2.06
CA GLY A 21 4.87 8.60 -2.68
C GLY A 21 3.66 8.09 -1.90
N LEU A 22 3.70 6.85 -1.44
CA LEU A 22 2.66 6.27 -0.58
C LEU A 22 2.56 7.03 0.74
N LYS A 23 3.70 7.39 1.35
CA LYS A 23 3.72 8.19 2.59
C LYS A 23 3.07 9.56 2.38
N ILE A 24 3.35 10.22 1.26
CA ILE A 24 2.72 11.51 0.90
C ILE A 24 1.21 11.34 0.70
N ILE A 25 0.78 10.33 -0.05
CA ILE A 25 -0.65 10.07 -0.30
C ILE A 25 -1.37 9.75 1.01
N VAL A 26 -0.77 8.92 1.87
CA VAL A 26 -1.31 8.59 3.19
C VAL A 26 -1.39 9.84 4.06
N THR A 27 -0.35 10.66 4.11
CA THR A 27 -0.38 11.92 4.86
C THR A 27 -1.43 12.87 4.30
N LEU A 28 -1.55 13.03 2.97
CA LEU A 28 -2.59 13.87 2.38
C LEU A 28 -3.99 13.33 2.66
N ALA A 29 -4.18 12.01 2.58
CA ALA A 29 -5.45 11.37 2.89
C ALA A 29 -5.81 11.50 4.38
N ILE A 30 -4.82 11.54 5.28
CA ILE A 30 -5.03 11.78 6.71
C ILE A 30 -5.29 13.26 7.02
N THR A 31 -4.49 14.16 6.46
CA THR A 31 -4.53 15.60 6.75
C THR A 31 -5.68 16.30 6.05
N TYR A 32 -5.99 15.92 4.81
CA TYR A 32 -7.00 16.58 3.96
C TYR A 32 -8.17 15.66 3.60
N GLY A 33 -8.04 14.35 3.78
CA GLY A 33 -9.18 13.47 3.66
C GLY A 33 -10.12 13.70 4.84
N PRO A 34 -11.44 13.86 4.62
CA PRO A 34 -12.38 13.89 5.72
C PRO A 34 -12.19 12.62 6.55
N GLY A 35 -12.00 12.75 7.87
CA GLY A 35 -11.70 11.61 8.75
C GLY A 35 -12.71 10.44 8.61
N GLY A 36 -13.92 10.73 8.15
CA GLY A 36 -14.92 9.73 7.77
C GLY A 36 -14.55 8.82 6.60
N ILE A 37 -13.72 9.26 5.63
CA ILE A 37 -13.26 8.43 4.50
C ILE A 37 -12.27 7.37 4.99
N ILE A 38 -11.30 7.76 5.82
CA ILE A 38 -10.32 6.83 6.39
C ILE A 38 -11.04 5.81 7.26
N GLY A 39 -11.96 6.26 8.12
CA GLY A 39 -12.80 5.38 8.93
C GLY A 39 -13.65 4.42 8.08
N LYS A 40 -14.22 4.88 6.95
CA LYS A 40 -14.95 4.03 6.01
C LYS A 40 -14.04 3.00 5.34
N ILE A 41 -12.85 3.38 4.88
CA ILE A 41 -11.89 2.45 4.27
C ILE A 41 -11.44 1.41 5.30
N LEU A 42 -11.12 1.83 6.52
CA LEU A 42 -10.74 0.92 7.60
C LEU A 42 -11.87 -0.06 7.94
N LYS A 43 -13.11 0.43 7.96
CA LYS A 43 -14.31 -0.39 8.20
C LYS A 43 -14.61 -1.36 7.06
N ILE A 44 -14.33 -0.98 5.82
CA ILE A 44 -14.46 -1.86 4.64
C ILE A 44 -13.37 -2.94 4.67
N VAL A 45 -12.11 -2.57 4.89
CA VAL A 45 -10.98 -3.51 4.96
C VAL A 45 -11.12 -4.47 6.14
N GLY A 46 -11.59 -3.98 7.30
CA GLY A 46 -11.89 -4.79 8.47
C GLY A 46 -13.20 -5.58 8.39
N SER A 47 -13.98 -5.41 7.32
CA SER A 47 -15.24 -6.14 7.18
C SER A 47 -14.96 -7.63 6.96
N LYS A 48 -15.74 -8.48 7.64
CA LYS A 48 -15.68 -9.94 7.58
C LYS A 48 -15.67 -10.47 6.13
N TRP A 49 -16.29 -9.71 5.21
CA TRP A 49 -16.33 -10.02 3.78
C TRP A 49 -14.96 -9.88 3.10
N VAL A 50 -14.23 -8.79 3.36
CA VAL A 50 -12.90 -8.55 2.77
C VAL A 50 -11.87 -9.48 3.38
N ILE A 51 -11.89 -9.66 4.69
CA ILE A 51 -11.02 -10.62 5.39
C ILE A 51 -11.30 -12.03 4.88
N GLY A 52 -12.56 -12.45 4.79
CA GLY A 52 -12.95 -13.75 4.26
C GLY A 52 -12.54 -13.97 2.79
N TYR A 53 -12.59 -12.93 1.95
CA TYR A 53 -12.12 -12.99 0.57
C TYR A 53 -10.60 -13.15 0.49
N PHE A 54 -9.84 -12.40 1.31
CA PHE A 54 -8.38 -12.53 1.39
C PHE A 54 -7.94 -13.88 1.95
N THR A 55 -8.60 -14.37 3.01
CA THR A 55 -8.33 -15.70 3.58
C THR A 55 -8.62 -16.79 2.56
N LYS A 56 -9.75 -16.74 1.84
CA LYS A 56 -10.05 -17.71 0.76
C LYS A 56 -9.03 -17.67 -0.38
N ARG A 57 -8.43 -16.52 -0.64
CA ARG A 57 -7.44 -16.33 -1.72
C ARG A 57 -6.01 -16.69 -1.31
N MET A 58 -5.68 -16.68 -0.01
CA MET A 58 -4.39 -17.14 0.53
C MET A 58 -4.37 -18.63 0.85
N VAL A 59 -5.52 -19.23 1.16
CA VAL A 59 -5.64 -20.66 1.54
C VAL A 59 -5.72 -21.58 0.31
N LYS A 60 -5.77 -21.03 -0.91
CA LYS A 60 -5.75 -21.78 -2.17
C LYS A 60 -4.40 -21.62 -2.87
#